data_AF-I0KBZ8-F1
#
_entry.id   AF-I0KBZ8-F1
#
_cell.length_a   1.000
_cell.length_b   1.000
_cell.length_c   1.000
_cell.angle_alpha   90.00
_cell.angle_beta   90.00
_cell.angle_gamma   90.00
#
_symmetry.space_group_name_H-M   'P 1'
#
loop_
_entity.id
_entity.type
_entity.pdbx_description
1 polymer ?
#
loop_
_entity_poly.entity_id
_entity_poly.type
_entity_poly.pdbx_seq_one_letter_code
_entity_poly.pdbx_strand_id
1 'polypeptide(L)'
;MNPITLDDTQLAAVEELAGHFFSLEQIAAFLQLRPHHVTAEYLRQGELWQAYQKGTITAELEIRKAGRSLARQGSSPAQTLMLQLREQQRQTEPS
;
A
#
# COMPACT_ATOMS: atom_id res chain seq x y z
N MET A 1 20.69 -5.12 -16.98
CA MET A 1 19.83 -3.95 -16.69
C MET A 1 19.92 -3.67 -15.21
N ASN A 2 20.00 -2.40 -14.80
CA ASN A 2 20.22 -2.01 -13.40
C ASN A 2 18.88 -1.77 -12.69
N PRO A 3 18.73 -2.17 -11.42
CA PRO A 3 17.53 -1.87 -10.62
C PRO A 3 17.38 -0.35 -10.39
N ILE A 4 16.16 0.10 -10.12
CA ILE A 4 15.92 1.49 -9.69
C ILE A 4 16.59 1.65 -8.33
N THR A 5 17.54 2.57 -8.25
CA THR A 5 18.06 3.05 -6.97
C THR A 5 17.39 4.37 -6.68
N LEU A 6 16.68 4.42 -5.55
CA LEU A 6 16.05 5.63 -5.05
C LEU A 6 16.85 6.13 -3.84
N ASP A 7 16.91 7.44 -3.65
CA ASP A 7 17.42 7.98 -2.39
C ASP A 7 16.35 7.89 -1.27
N ASP A 8 16.78 8.11 -0.03
CA ASP A 8 15.90 8.04 1.15
C ASP A 8 14.71 9.00 1.07
N THR A 9 14.86 10.15 0.41
CA THR A 9 13.78 11.14 0.25
C THR A 9 12.73 10.62 -0.74
N GLN A 10 13.19 10.03 -1.84
CA GLN A 10 12.32 9.41 -2.83
C GLN A 10 11.60 8.20 -2.24
N LEU A 11 12.28 7.35 -1.46
CA LEU A 11 11.66 6.21 -0.79
C LEU A 11 10.57 6.65 0.19
N ALA A 12 10.83 7.70 0.99
CA ALA A 12 9.82 8.28 1.88
C ALA A 12 8.59 8.79 1.10
N ALA A 13 8.80 9.45 -0.04
CA ALA A 13 7.71 9.92 -0.90
C ALA A 13 6.89 8.75 -1.49
N VAL A 14 7.55 7.63 -1.86
CA VAL A 14 6.84 6.42 -2.30
C VAL A 14 5.94 5.88 -1.18
N GLU A 15 6.47 5.76 0.04
CA GLU A 15 5.70 5.27 1.19
C GLU A 15 4.48 6.15 1.47
N GLU A 16 4.66 7.47 1.46
CA GLU A 16 3.59 8.44 1.69
C GLU A 16 2.50 8.33 0.62
N LEU A 17 2.88 8.38 -0.66
CA LEU A 17 1.93 8.32 -1.77
C LEU A 17 1.22 6.97 -1.84
N ALA A 18 1.93 5.87 -1.59
CA ALA A 18 1.31 4.55 -1.51
C ALA A 18 0.30 4.47 -0.35
N GLY A 19 0.61 5.12 0.78
CA GLY A 19 -0.32 5.27 1.91
C GLY A 19 -1.59 6.07 1.56
N HIS A 20 -1.54 6.87 0.49
CA HIS A 20 -2.67 7.59 -0.09
C HIS A 20 -3.33 6.86 -1.27
N PHE A 21 -3.05 5.56 -1.45
CA PHE A 21 -3.66 4.69 -2.47
C PHE A 21 -3.33 5.05 -3.91
N PHE A 22 -2.23 5.80 -4.15
CA PHE A 22 -1.71 5.98 -5.50
C PHE A 22 -1.09 4.68 -6.01
N SER A 23 -1.27 4.39 -7.31
CA SER A 23 -0.64 3.24 -7.96
C SER A 23 0.87 3.47 -8.18
N LEU A 24 1.62 2.39 -8.37
CA LEU A 24 3.04 2.47 -8.73
C LEU A 24 3.29 3.32 -9.97
N GLU A 25 2.42 3.25 -10.99
CA GLU A 25 2.54 4.05 -12.21
C GLU A 25 2.36 5.55 -11.93
N GLN A 26 1.39 5.90 -11.07
CA GLN A 26 1.17 7.29 -10.66
C GLN A 26 2.36 7.83 -9.86
N ILE A 27 2.92 7.01 -8.95
CA ILE A 27 4.10 7.35 -8.16
C ILE A 27 5.35 7.48 -9.05
N ALA A 28 5.54 6.56 -9.99
CA ALA A 28 6.64 6.63 -10.95
C ALA A 28 6.57 7.90 -11.81
N ALA A 29 5.37 8.29 -12.25
CA ALA A 29 5.15 9.54 -12.95
C ALA A 29 5.45 10.76 -12.06
N PHE A 30 5.02 10.75 -10.80
CA PHE A 30 5.29 11.81 -9.83
C PHE A 30 6.79 12.00 -9.58
N LEU A 31 7.53 10.91 -9.43
CA LEU A 31 8.99 10.90 -9.25
C LEU A 31 9.78 11.11 -10.55
N GLN A 32 9.08 11.30 -11.68
CA GLN A 32 9.68 11.49 -13.00
C GLN A 32 10.65 10.36 -13.40
N LEU A 33 10.32 9.12 -13.02
CA LEU A 33 11.09 7.95 -13.42
C LEU A 33 10.99 7.79 -14.95
N ARG A 34 12.14 7.66 -15.62
CA ARG A 34 12.21 7.66 -17.08
C ARG A 34 11.38 6.52 -17.68
N PRO A 35 10.79 6.66 -18.89
CA PRO A 35 9.86 5.68 -19.47
C PRO A 35 10.37 4.23 -19.57
N HIS A 36 11.68 4.01 -19.69
CA HIS A 36 12.30 2.68 -19.73
C HIS A 36 12.38 1.99 -18.35
N HIS A 37 12.01 2.69 -17.27
CA HIS A 37 11.95 2.22 -15.89
C HIS A 37 10.50 1.98 -15.41
N VAL A 38 9.50 2.00 -16.30
CA VAL A 38 8.08 1.92 -15.92
C VAL A 38 7.42 0.69 -16.56
N THR A 39 8.11 -0.46 -16.55
CA THR A 39 7.44 -1.73 -16.84
C THR A 39 6.86 -2.30 -15.55
N ALA A 40 5.71 -2.97 -15.63
CA ALA A 40 5.04 -3.54 -14.46
C ALA A 40 5.95 -4.52 -13.68
N GLU A 41 6.79 -5.28 -14.39
CA GLU A 41 7.79 -6.18 -13.81
C GLU A 41 8.83 -5.41 -12.99
N TYR A 42 9.28 -4.26 -13.49
CA TYR A 42 10.36 -3.49 -12.91
C TYR A 42 9.89 -2.58 -11.76
N LEU A 43 8.64 -2.11 -11.80
CA LEU A 43 8.01 -1.40 -10.67
C LEU A 43 7.81 -2.32 -9.45
N ARG A 44 7.80 -3.65 -9.65
CA ARG A 44 7.67 -4.66 -8.59
C ARG A 44 9.01 -5.21 -8.10
N GLN A 45 10.10 -4.50 -8.34
CA GLN A 45 11.45 -4.92 -7.94
C GLN A 45 12.11 -3.90 -7.00
N GLY A 46 13.00 -4.42 -6.15
CA GLY A 46 13.90 -3.60 -5.34
C GLY A 46 13.20 -2.72 -4.31
N GLU A 47 13.86 -1.62 -3.99
CA GLU A 47 13.49 -0.71 -2.90
C GLU A 47 12.19 0.06 -3.18
N LEU A 48 11.91 0.39 -4.45
CA LEU A 48 10.65 1.01 -4.86
C LEU A 48 9.44 0.14 -4.46
N TRP A 49 9.48 -1.15 -4.79
CA TRP A 49 8.39 -2.07 -4.46
C TRP A 49 8.24 -2.24 -2.95
N GLN A 50 9.35 -2.34 -2.21
CA GLN A 50 9.32 -2.47 -0.75
C GLN A 50 8.72 -1.24 -0.09
N ALA A 51 9.12 -0.04 -0.51
CA ALA A 51 8.56 1.22 -0.03
C ALA A 51 7.06 1.33 -0.36
N TYR A 52 6.66 0.97 -1.59
CA TYR A 52 5.25 0.95 -1.99
C TYR A 52 4.40 0.01 -1.12
N GLN A 53 4.87 -1.22 -0.92
CA GLN A 53 4.19 -2.20 -0.09
C GLN A 53 4.12 -1.75 1.36
N LYS A 54 5.20 -1.16 1.89
CA LYS A 54 5.22 -0.61 3.25
C LYS A 54 4.20 0.50 3.43
N GLY A 55 4.12 1.46 2.52
CA GLY A 55 3.11 2.53 2.55
C GLY A 55 1.69 1.98 2.51
N THR A 56 1.41 1.07 1.57
CA THR A 56 0.10 0.43 1.40
C THR A 56 -0.34 -0.31 2.68
N ILE A 57 0.52 -1.18 3.21
CA ILE A 57 0.23 -1.97 4.42
C ILE A 57 0.05 -1.06 5.63
N THR A 58 0.84 0.02 5.73
CA THR A 58 0.72 1.00 6.81
C THR A 58 -0.65 1.70 6.78
N ALA A 59 -1.10 2.16 5.61
CA ALA A 59 -2.41 2.77 5.47
C ALA A 59 -3.55 1.79 5.77
N GLU A 60 -3.45 0.54 5.30
CA GLU A 60 -4.41 -0.51 5.65
C GLU A 60 -4.48 -0.75 7.16
N LEU A 61 -3.33 -0.78 7.85
CA LEU A 61 -3.27 -0.95 9.29
C LEU A 61 -3.99 0.20 10.00
N GLU A 62 -3.75 1.45 9.60
CA GLU A 62 -4.40 2.63 10.20
C GLU A 62 -5.90 2.64 9.97
N ILE A 63 -6.38 2.30 8.76
CA ILE A 63 -7.81 2.13 8.48
C ILE A 63 -8.41 1.06 9.38
N ARG A 64 -7.76 -0.10 9.51
CA ARG A 64 -8.25 -1.21 10.35
C ARG A 64 -8.28 -0.83 11.83
N LYS A 65 -7.30 -0.07 12.32
CA LYS A 65 -7.29 0.46 13.70
C LYS A 65 -8.46 1.42 13.93
N ALA A 66 -8.64 2.39 13.04
CA ALA A 66 -9.72 3.37 13.12
C ALA A 66 -11.09 2.69 13.06
N GLY A 67 -11.29 1.79 12.08
CA GLY A 67 -12.52 1.01 11.93
C GLY A 67 -12.82 0.15 13.15
N ARG A 68 -11.81 -0.51 13.74
CA ARG A 68 -11.98 -1.28 14.99
C ARG A 68 -12.38 -0.39 16.16
N SER A 69 -11.79 0.80 16.29
CA SER A 69 -12.16 1.76 17.33
C SER A 69 -13.63 2.17 17.21
N LEU A 70 -14.07 2.56 16.01
CA LEU A 70 -15.46 2.93 15.73
C LEU A 70 -16.43 1.77 15.96
N ALA A 71 -16.04 0.56 15.56
CA ALA A 71 -16.86 -0.64 15.78
C ALA A 71 -17.08 -0.92 17.29
N ARG A 72 -16.04 -0.75 18.12
CA ARG A 72 -16.12 -0.87 19.58
C ARG A 72 -16.99 0.22 20.22
N GLN A 73 -17.09 1.38 19.58
CA GLN A 73 -17.98 2.48 20.00
C GLN A 73 -19.43 2.28 19.51
N GLY A 74 -19.74 1.19 18.82
CA GLY A 74 -21.11 0.86 18.40
C GLY A 74 -21.48 1.29 16.98
N SER A 75 -20.53 1.75 16.15
CA SER A 75 -20.81 2.07 14.75
C SER A 75 -21.12 0.81 13.94
N SER A 76 -22.40 0.58 13.60
CA SER A 76 -22.84 -0.57 12.81
C SER A 76 -22.14 -0.67 11.45
N PRO A 77 -21.92 0.43 10.68
CA PRO A 77 -21.14 0.36 9.44
C PRO A 77 -19.71 -0.14 9.67
N ALA A 78 -19.04 0.32 10.73
CA ALA A 78 -17.68 -0.12 11.06
C ALA A 78 -17.66 -1.59 11.52
N GLN A 79 -18.67 -2.05 12.27
CA GLN A 79 -18.80 -3.46 12.65
C GLN A 79 -18.95 -4.35 11.42
N THR A 80 -19.81 -3.98 10.47
CA THR A 80 -19.98 -4.71 9.20
C THR A 80 -18.67 -4.76 8.41
N LEU A 81 -17.96 -3.63 8.29
CA LEU A 81 -16.65 -3.59 7.63
C LEU A 81 -15.64 -4.55 8.29
N MET A 82 -15.56 -4.56 9.62
CA MET A 82 -14.63 -5.45 10.34
C MET A 82 -14.98 -6.93 10.16
N LEU A 83 -16.28 -7.27 10.08
CA LEU A 83 -16.72 -8.65 9.78
C LEU A 83 -16.32 -9.08 8.36
N GLN A 84 -16.51 -8.19 7.38
CA GLN A 84 -16.11 -8.45 5.98
C GLN A 84 -14.59 -8.67 5.85
N LEU A 85 -13.78 -7.82 6.50
CA LEU A 85 -12.32 -7.98 6.48
C LEU A 85 -11.87 -9.30 7.12
N ARG A 86 -12.52 -9.73 8.21
CA ARG A 86 -12.24 -11.03 8.86
C ARG A 86 -12.58 -12.19 7.92
N GLU A 87 -13.70 -12.11 7.20
CA GLU A 87 -14.10 -13.15 6.26
C GLU A 87 -13.12 -13.26 5.07
N GLN A 88 -12.68 -12.12 4.53
CA GLN A 88 -11.67 -12.09 3.47
C GLN A 88 -10.36 -12.75 3.90
N GLN A 89 -9.88 -12.49 5.12
CA GLN A 89 -8.67 -13.11 5.66
C GLN A 89 -8.78 -14.64 5.72
N ARG A 90 -9.92 -15.15 6.19
CA ARG A 90 -10.19 -16.59 6.29
C ARG A 90 -10.17 -17.29 4.92
N GLN A 91 -10.52 -16.57 3.85
CA GLN A 91 -10.53 -17.13 2.48
C GLN A 91 -9.14 -17.16 1.84
N THR A 92 -8.20 -16.35 2.33
CA THR A 92 -6.83 -16.26 1.81
C THR A 92 -5.81 -17.10 2.59
N GLU A 93 -6.17 -17.61 3.77
CA GLU A 93 -5.33 -18.55 4.52
C GLU A 93 -5.44 -19.94 3.89
N PRO A 94 -4.33 -20.59 3.48
CA PRO A 94 -4.37 -21.97 3.00
C PRO A 94 -4.73 -22.91 4.16
N SER A 95 -5.72 -23.80 3.93
CA SER A 95 -6.20 -24.82 4.87
C SER A 95 -5.10 -25.75 5.38
#